data_AF-A0A6M0C9V2-F1
#
_entry.id   AF-A0A6M0C9V2-F1
#
_cell.length_a   1.000
_cell.length_b   1.000
_cell.length_c   1.000
_cell.angle_alpha   90.00
_cell.angle_beta   90.00
_cell.angle_gamma   90.00
#
_symmetry.space_group_name_H-M   'P 1'
#
loop_
_entity.id
_entity.type
_entity.pdbx_description
1 polymer ?
#
loop_
_entity_poly.entity_id
_entity_poly.type
_entity_poly.pdbx_seq_one_letter_code
_entity_poly.pdbx_strand_id
1 'polypeptide(L)' 'MEKLLQLHIEKLPEGVYLATSDVLPGLVAQGETLAETLEIARDVARKLIEARRERELRVKGLQGLEREFD' A
#
# COMPACT_ATOMS: atom_id res chain seq x y z
N MET A 1 -5.45 8.75 -11.30
CA MET A 1 -4.18 9.47 -11.10
C MET A 1 -3.06 8.45 -11.18
N GLU A 2 -2.01 8.76 -11.93
CA GLU A 2 -0.82 7.93 -12.00
C GLU A 2 0.08 8.19 -10.78
N LYS A 3 0.69 7.14 -10.23
CA LYS A 3 1.62 7.21 -9.10
C LYS A 3 2.82 6.32 -9.41
N LEU A 4 4.00 6.85 -9.18
CA LEU A 4 5.25 6.09 -9.25
C LEU A 4 5.62 5.63 -7.85
N LEU A 5 5.98 4.36 -7.72
CA LEU A 5 6.38 3.73 -6.47
C LEU A 5 7.66 2.95 -6.70
N GLN A 6 8.68 3.20 -5.89
CA GLN A 6 9.89 2.39 -5.89
C GLN A 6 9.66 1.10 -5.10
N LEU A 7 9.95 -0.02 -5.74
CA LEU A 7 9.89 -1.35 -5.13
C LEU A 7 11.30 -1.90 -4.94
N HIS A 8 11.51 -2.56 -3.81
CA HIS A 8 12.65 -3.44 -3.59
C HIS A 8 12.20 -4.85 -3.93
N ILE A 9 12.90 -5.48 -4.87
CA ILE A 9 12.61 -6.85 -5.33
C ILE A 9 13.77 -7.74 -4.93
N GLU A 10 13.47 -8.84 -4.27
CA GLU A 10 14.43 -9.87 -3.86
C GLU A 10 13.94 -11.23 -4.34
N LYS A 11 14.85 -12.07 -4.86
CA LYS A 11 14.57 -13.48 -5.09
C LYS A 11 15.00 -14.27 -3.86
N LEU A 12 14.04 -14.91 -3.21
CA LEU A 12 14.25 -15.65 -1.98
C LEU A 12 14.79 -17.07 -2.24
N PRO A 13 15.48 -17.70 -1.26
CA PRO A 13 16.02 -19.06 -1.42
C PRO A 13 14.95 -20.12 -1.68
N GLU A 14 13.70 -19.86 -1.32
CA GLU A 14 12.53 -20.71 -1.60
C GLU A 14 12.10 -20.68 -3.08
N GLY A 15 12.72 -19.83 -3.91
CA GLY A 15 12.49 -19.77 -5.36
C GLY A 15 11.46 -18.74 -5.81
N VAL A 16 10.85 -18.01 -4.88
CA VAL A 16 9.85 -16.95 -5.11
C VAL A 16 10.49 -15.57 -5.16
N TYR A 17 9.75 -14.58 -5.64
CA TYR A 17 10.11 -13.16 -5.59
C TYR A 17 9.31 -12.45 -4.50
N LEU A 18 9.99 -11.63 -3.72
CA LEU A 18 9.43 -10.75 -2.69
C LEU A 18 9.55 -9.30 -3.15
N ALA A 19 8.45 -8.55 -3.04
CA ALA A 19 8.39 -7.12 -3.28
C ALA A 19 7.99 -6.36 -2.01
N THR A 20 8.79 -5.35 -1.66
CA THR A 20 8.54 -4.43 -0.55
C THR A 20 8.76 -2.98 -0.98
N SER A 21 8.35 -2.01 -0.17
CA SER A 21 8.57 -0.59 -0.44
C SER A 21 8.80 0.21 0.84
N ASP A 22 9.89 0.97 0.88
CA ASP A 22 10.21 1.85 2.03
C ASP A 22 9.25 3.04 2.13
N VAL A 23 8.71 3.49 1.00
CA VAL A 23 7.85 4.68 0.93
C VAL A 23 6.36 4.37 1.12
N LEU A 24 5.96 3.10 0.98
CA LEU A 24 4.59 2.65 1.23
C LEU A 24 4.58 1.55 2.29
N PRO A 25 4.54 1.93 3.59
CA PRO A 25 4.51 0.97 4.69
C PRO A 25 3.35 -0.03 4.57
N GLY A 26 3.66 -1.29 4.86
CA GLY A 26 2.71 -2.39 4.75
C GLY A 26 2.59 -2.98 3.34
N LEU A 27 3.30 -2.44 2.34
CA LEU A 27 3.40 -3.09 1.04
C LEU A 27 4.37 -4.27 1.13
N VAL A 28 3.79 -5.46 1.06
CA VAL A 28 4.50 -6.74 0.94
C VAL A 28 3.72 -7.56 -0.08
N ALA A 29 4.41 -8.06 -1.11
CA ALA A 29 3.84 -8.92 -2.13
C ALA A 29 4.83 -10.01 -2.51
N GLN A 30 4.32 -11.20 -2.81
CA GLN A 30 5.15 -12.35 -3.20
C GLN A 30 4.50 -13.09 -4.35
N GLY A 31 5.30 -13.58 -5.29
CA GLY A 31 4.85 -14.42 -6.41
C GLY A 31 5.95 -15.37 -6.88
N GLU A 32 5.57 -16.38 -7.67
CA GLU A 32 6.51 -17.34 -8.25
C GLU A 32 7.33 -16.70 -9.37
N THR A 33 6.77 -15.69 -10.04
CA THR A 33 7.44 -14.94 -11.10
C THR A 33 7.54 -13.45 -10.77
N LEU A 34 8.50 -12.76 -11.42
CA LEU A 34 8.63 -11.31 -11.30
C LEU A 34 7.35 -10.59 -11.75
N ALA A 35 6.76 -11.02 -12.86
CA ALA A 35 5.56 -10.40 -13.42
C ALA A 35 4.37 -10.51 -12.44
N GLU A 36 4.11 -11.71 -11.93
CA GLU A 36 3.06 -11.94 -10.92
C GLU A 36 3.28 -11.10 -9.66
N THR A 37 4.52 -11.07 -9.16
CA THR A 37 4.87 -10.29 -7.96
C THR A 37 4.59 -8.81 -8.16
N LEU A 38 4.86 -8.26 -9.36
CA LEU A 38 4.55 -6.86 -9.69
C LEU A 38 3.04 -6.61 -9.80
N GLU A 39 2.26 -7.56 -10.32
CA GLU A 39 0.81 -7.47 -10.38
C GLU A 39 0.19 -7.45 -8.97
N ILE A 40 0.64 -8.34 -8.10
CA ILE A 40 0.22 -8.39 -6.70
C ILE A 40 0.64 -7.09 -5.99
N ALA A 41 1.89 -6.63 -6.15
CA ALA A 41 2.38 -5.40 -5.54
C ALA A 41 1.55 -4.18 -5.93
N ARG A 42 1.15 -4.08 -7.21
CA ARG A 42 0.27 -3.02 -7.72
C ARG A 42 -1.09 -3.03 -7.03
N ASP A 43 -1.71 -4.21 -6.92
CA ASP A 43 -3.03 -4.34 -6.28
C ASP A 43 -2.99 -4.05 -4.77
N VAL A 44 -1.93 -4.51 -4.09
CA VAL A 44 -1.67 -4.18 -2.67
C VAL A 44 -1.45 -2.68 -2.50
N ALA A 45 -0.64 -2.04 -3.35
CA ALA A 45 -0.38 -0.61 -3.31
C ALA A 45 -1.67 0.21 -3.42
N ARG A 46 -2.55 -0.14 -4.37
CA ARG A 46 -3.86 0.52 -4.53
C ARG A 46 -4.68 0.44 -3.24
N LYS A 47 -4.85 -0.76 -2.69
CA LYS A 47 -5.65 -1.01 -1.48
C LYS A 47 -5.11 -0.24 -0.27
N LEU A 48 -3.79 -0.19 -0.09
CA LEU A 48 -3.16 0.55 1.01
C LEU A 48 -3.39 2.06 0.89
N ILE A 49 -3.26 2.62 -0.31
CA ILE A 49 -3.47 4.04 -0.57
C ILE A 49 -4.94 4.42 -0.35
N GLU A 50 -5.87 3.60 -0.82
CA GLU A 50 -7.30 3.79 -0.61
C GLU A 50 -7.66 3.75 0.88
N ALA A 51 -7.21 2.71 1.59
CA ALA A 51 -7.45 2.57 3.03
C ALA A 51 -6.86 3.74 3.85
N ARG A 52 -5.69 4.25 3.47
CA ARG A 52 -5.10 5.44 4.12
C ARG A 52 -5.95 6.68 3.89
N ARG A 53 -6.43 6.90 2.66
CA ARG A 53 -7.29 8.03 2.32
C ARG A 53 -8.62 7.97 3.08
N GLU A 54 -9.23 6.79 3.17
CA GLU A 54 -10.47 6.59 3.93
C GLU A 54 -10.29 6.92 5.42
N ARG A 55 -9.18 6.47 6.03
CA ARG A 55 -8.86 6.80 7.44
C ARG A 55 -8.66 8.30 7.63
N GLU A 56 -7.92 8.97 6.73
CA GLU A 56 -7.70 10.41 6.80
C GLU A 56 -9.03 11.19 6.71
N LEU A 57 -9.95 10.77 5.82
CA LEU A 57 -11.28 11.37 5.70
C LEU A 57 -12.12 11.15 6.96
N ARG A 58 -12.08 9.94 7.55
CA ARG A 58 -12.80 9.63 8.79
C ARG A 58 -12.30 10.48 9.97
N VAL A 59 -10.98 10.61 10.13
CA VAL A 59 -10.39 11.44 11.20
C VAL A 59 -10.80 12.91 11.04
N LYS A 60 -10.77 13.46 9.82
CA LYS A 60 -11.22 14.83 9.56
C LYS A 60 -12.71 15.02 9.86
N GLY A 61 -13.55 14.03 9.54
CA GLY A 61 -14.98 14.06 9.87
C GLY A 61 -15.23 14.14 11.37
N LEU A 62 -14.46 13.40 12.18
CA LEU A 62 -14.57 13.43 13.64
C LEU A 62 -14.16 14.79 14.23
N GLN A 63 -13.09 15.40 13.72
CA GLN A 63 -12.66 16.75 14.13
C GLN A 63 -13.71 17.84 13.81
N GLY A 64 -14.52 17.62 12.77
CA GLY A 64 -15.64 18.51 12.46
C GLY A 64 -16.75 18.44 13.50
N LEU A 65 -16.99 17.25 14.05
CA LEU A 65 -18.05 17.00 15.03
C LEU A 65 -17.70 17.60 16.40
N GLU A 66 -16.45 17.54 16.83
CA GLU A 66 -16.00 18.17 18.09
C GLU A 66 -16.31 19.67 18.13
N ARG A 67 -16.25 20.36 16.98
CA ARG A 67 -16.55 21.79 16.87
C ARG A 67 -18.05 22.13 16.94
N GLU A 68 -18.94 21.15 16.80
CA GLU A 68 -20.39 21.35 16.98
C GLU A 68 -20.82 21.28 18.45
N PHE A 69 -19.94 20.79 19.33
CA PHE A 69 -20.22 20.66 20.76
C PHE A 69 -19.55 21.73 21.63
N ASP A 70 -18.77 22.64 21.02
CA ASP A 70 -18.24 23.87 21.63
C ASP A 70 -19.24 25.04 21.48
#